data_AF-A0A8D2FA49-F1
#
_entry.id   AF-A0A8D2FA49-F1
#
_cell.length_a   1.000
_cell.length_b   1.000
_cell.length_c   1.000
_cell.angle_alpha   90.00
_cell.angle_beta   90.00
_cell.angle_gamma   90.00
#
_symmetry.space_group_name_H-M   'P 1'
#
loop_
_entity.id
_entity.type
_entity.pdbx_description
1 polymer ?
#
loop_
_entity_poly.entity_id
_entity_poly.type
_entity_poly.pdbx_seq_one_letter_code
_entity_poly.pdbx_strand_id
1 'polypeptide(L)' 'VPEEPLVRTFHRLVSPFVGTQVIKTGATVSLQSLWLQDTQAGPVLWWWWFPGIL' A
#
# COMPACT_ATOMS: atom_id res chain seq x y z
N VAL A 1 -4.45 -3.42 18.69
CA VAL A 1 -5.67 -3.91 18.03
C VAL A 1 -5.23 -4.80 16.88
N PRO A 2 -5.70 -6.06 16.74
CA PRO A 2 -5.45 -6.83 15.52
C PRO A 2 -6.05 -6.04 14.37
N GLU A 3 -5.28 -5.75 13.31
CA GLU A 3 -5.71 -4.87 12.22
C GLU A 3 -7.12 -5.20 11.76
N GLU A 4 -7.94 -4.17 11.52
CA GLU A 4 -9.34 -4.36 11.17
C GLU A 4 -9.47 -5.36 10.01
N PRO A 5 -10.46 -6.28 10.04
CA PRO A 5 -10.66 -7.27 8.98
C PRO A 5 -10.69 -6.68 7.57
N LEU A 6 -11.12 -5.41 7.44
CA LEU A 6 -11.11 -4.66 6.19
C LEU A 6 -9.69 -4.38 5.68
N VAL A 7 -8.77 -3.97 6.55
CA VAL A 7 -7.36 -3.68 6.21
C VAL A 7 -6.70 -4.94 5.67
N ARG A 8 -6.89 -6.08 6.35
CA ARG A 8 -6.39 -7.38 5.90
C ARG A 8 -7.01 -7.84 4.59
N THR A 9 -8.29 -7.56 4.38
CA THR A 9 -8.99 -7.92 3.13
C THR A 9 -8.48 -7.08 1.97
N PHE A 10 -8.36 -5.77 2.16
CA PHE A 10 -7.81 -4.87 1.14
C PHE A 10 -6.37 -5.22 0.79
N HIS A 11 -5.53 -5.46 1.81
CA HIS A 11 -4.15 -5.89 1.61
C HIS A 11 -4.05 -7.16 0.75
N ARG A 12 -4.90 -8.17 1.02
CA ARG A 12 -4.97 -9.39 0.20
C ARG A 12 -5.40 -9.15 -1.23
N LEU A 13 -6.28 -8.19 -1.47
CA LEU A 13 -6.73 -7.85 -2.83
C LEU A 13 -5.64 -7.12 -3.63
N VAL A 14 -4.81 -6.31 -2.96
CA VAL A 14 -3.78 -5.49 -3.63
C VAL A 14 -2.45 -6.21 -3.75
N SER A 15 -2.11 -7.11 -2.82
CA SER A 15 -0.81 -7.83 -2.80
C SER A 15 -0.45 -8.55 -4.11
N PRO A 16 -1.39 -9.19 -4.85
CA PRO A 16 -1.07 -9.83 -6.12
C PRO A 16 -0.53 -8.87 -7.20
N PHE A 17 -0.72 -7.57 -7.05
CA PHE A 17 -0.27 -6.56 -8.00
C PHE A 17 1.13 -6.01 -7.68
N VAL A 18 1.74 -6.41 -6.55
CA VAL A 18 3.11 -6.00 -6.19
C VAL A 18 4.08 -6.54 -7.25
N GLY A 19 5.04 -5.71 -7.65
CA GLY A 19 5.97 -5.98 -8.74
C GLY A 19 5.35 -5.85 -10.13
N THR A 20 4.14 -5.30 -10.25
CA THR A 20 3.50 -5.04 -11.56
C THR A 20 3.49 -3.55 -11.86
N GLN A 21 3.65 -3.20 -13.14
CA GLN A 21 3.56 -1.83 -13.63
C GLN A 21 2.09 -1.40 -13.84
N VAL A 22 1.77 -0.18 -13.43
CA VAL A 22 0.46 0.43 -13.67
C VAL A 22 0.35 0.84 -15.13
N ILE A 23 -0.55 0.19 -15.85
CA ILE A 23 -0.78 0.43 -17.29
C ILE A 23 -1.69 1.64 -17.51
N LYS A 24 -2.71 1.80 -16.66
CA LYS A 24 -3.69 2.88 -16.78
C LYS A 24 -4.31 3.20 -15.42
N THR A 25 -4.49 4.49 -15.14
CA THR A 25 -5.20 4.97 -13.96
C THR A 25 -6.47 5.69 -14.40
N GLY A 26 -7.59 5.43 -13.71
CA GLY A 26 -8.84 6.16 -13.92
C GLY A 26 -8.91 7.53 -13.22
N ALA A 27 -7.89 7.87 -12.43
CA ALA A 27 -7.76 9.13 -11.71
C ALA A 27 -6.87 10.11 -12.48
N THR A 28 -6.96 11.40 -12.15
CA THR A 28 -6.13 12.47 -12.69
C THR A 28 -4.68 12.46 -12.18
N VAL A 29 -4.30 11.44 -11.41
CA VAL A 29 -2.95 11.29 -10.85
C VAL A 29 -2.09 10.45 -11.79
N SER A 30 -0.90 10.95 -12.11
CA SER A 30 0.06 10.29 -12.99
C SER A 30 0.77 9.14 -12.30
N LEU A 31 0.11 7.99 -12.19
CA LEU A 31 0.71 6.74 -11.72
C LEU A 31 1.07 5.77 -12.86
N GLN A 32 0.76 6.13 -14.11
CA GLN A 32 1.04 5.29 -15.27
C GLN A 32 2.55 5.07 -15.41
N SER A 33 2.92 3.86 -15.82
CA SER A 33 4.30 3.41 -15.95
C SER A 33 5.10 3.28 -14.64
N LEU A 34 4.49 3.53 -13.47
CA LEU A 34 5.10 3.23 -12.18
C LEU A 34 4.82 1.78 -11.77
N TRP A 35 5.69 1.23 -10.93
CA TRP A 35 5.59 -0.13 -10.41
C TRP A 35 5.08 -0.11 -8.97
N LEU A 36 4.15 -1.00 -8.62
CA LEU A 36 3.76 -1.18 -7.23
C LEU A 36 4.89 -1.91 -6.49
N GLN A 37 5.68 -1.19 -5.70
CA GLN A 37 6.88 -1.76 -5.08
C GLN A 37 6.58 -2.61 -3.83
N ASP A 38 5.60 -2.21 -3.02
CA ASP A 38 5.24 -2.92 -1.80
C ASP A 38 3.81 -2.58 -1.35
N THR A 39 3.21 -3.44 -0.52
CA THR A 39 1.93 -3.21 0.17
C THR A 39 2.09 -3.46 1.66
N GLN A 40 2.06 -2.39 2.47
CA GLN A 40 2.13 -2.52 3.92
C GLN A 40 0.73 -2.50 4.55
N ALA A 41 0.48 -3.45 5.45
CA ALA A 41 -0.64 -3.43 6.37
C ALA A 41 -0.07 -3.17 7.77
N GLY A 42 -0.27 -1.95 8.28
CA GLY A 42 0.18 -1.52 9.60
C GLY A 42 -0.83 -0.54 10.21
N PRO A 43 -1.01 -0.51 11.54
CA PRO A 43 -1.75 0.57 12.17
C PRO A 43 -1.01 1.88 11.88
N VAL A 44 -1.69 2.87 11.28
CA VAL A 44 -1.14 4.22 10.99
C VAL A 44 -0.43 4.84 12.21
N LEU A 45 -0.82 4.46 13.42
CA LEU A 45 -0.19 4.93 14.66
C LEU A 45 1.28 4.48 14.86
N TRP A 46 1.73 3.41 14.20
CA TRP A 46 3.15 2.98 14.25
C TRP A 46 4.09 3.91 13.47
N TRP A 47 3.58 4.66 12.51
CA TRP A 47 4.36 5.63 11.73
C TRP A 47 4.71 6.89 12.54
N TRP A 48 3.98 7.16 13.64
CA TRP A 48 4.20 8.34 14.50
C TRP A 48 5.08 8.07 15.72
N TRP A 49 5.47 6.81 15.97
CA TRP A 49 6.24 6.41 17.16
C TRP A 49 7.65 5.86 16.87
N PHE A 50 8.05 5.76 15.60
CA PHE A 50 9.45 5.53 15.22
C PHE A 50 10.10 6.83 14.73
N PRO A 51 10.70 7.63 15.63
CA PRO A 51 11.61 8.68 15.22
C PRO A 51 12.93 8.02 14.80
N GLY A 52 13.09 7.70 13.52
CA GLY A 52 14.38 7.30 12.97
C GLY A 52 14.32 6.06 12.09
N ILE A 53 14.11 6.29 10.79
CA ILE A 53 14.77 5.52 9.75
C ILE A 53 15.43 6.56 8.84
N LEU A 54 16.76 6.52 8.84
CA LEU A 54 17.69 7.27 8.02
C LEU A 54 18.09 6.39 6.83
#